data_AF-A0A7S0KP85-F1
#
_entry.id   AF-A0A7S0KP85-F1
#
_cell.length_a   1.000
_cell.length_b   1.000
_cell.length_c   1.000
_cell.angle_alpha   90.00
_cell.angle_beta   90.00
_cell.angle_gamma   90.00
#
_symmetry.space_group_name_H-M   'P 1'
#
loop_
_entity.id
_entity.type
_entity.pdbx_description
1 polymer ?
#
loop_
_entity_poly.entity_id
_entity_poly.type
_entity_poly.pdbx_seq_one_letter_code
_entity_poly.pdbx_strand_id
1 'polypeptide(L)'
;VEKKKPNPADFATAILERKKAPNRLVVDEAINDDNSVVALNLAKMDELQLFRGDTVLLKGKKRKDTVCIVLADENCEEGKIRMNKVVRKNLRVRLGDVVSVHQCTDVKYGKRVHVLPFGDSIEGVTGNLFDVYLKPYFLEAYRPVRKGDTFLARGGMRGVEFKVVETDPAEYCIVAPDTEIFCEGEPINREDEERLDDVGYDDVGGVRKQMAQIRELVELPLR
;
A
#
# COMPACT_ATOMS: atom_id res chain seq x y z
N VAL A 1 25.34 31.87 10.53
CA VAL A 1 25.23 30.45 10.95
C VAL A 1 26.18 29.64 10.07
N GLU A 2 27.31 29.20 10.62
CA GLU A 2 28.32 28.44 9.88
C GLU A 2 27.73 27.12 9.36
N LYS A 3 27.87 26.86 8.05
CA LYS A 3 27.60 25.54 7.47
C LYS A 3 28.67 24.58 7.97
N LYS A 4 28.32 23.75 8.96
CA LYS A 4 29.14 22.65 9.45
C LYS A 4 29.55 21.77 8.26
N LYS A 5 30.84 21.63 7.98
CA LYS A 5 31.34 20.73 6.92
C LYS A 5 30.91 19.30 7.25
N PRO A 6 30.30 18.55 6.31
CA PRO A 6 29.87 17.17 6.55
C PRO A 6 31.08 16.28 6.85
N ASN A 7 30.94 15.37 7.80
CA ASN A 7 31.99 14.48 8.28
C ASN A 7 32.27 13.41 7.20
N PRO A 8 33.49 12.87 7.02
CA PRO A 8 33.75 11.81 6.04
C PRO A 8 32.87 10.55 6.21
N ALA A 9 32.43 10.29 7.44
CA ALA A 9 31.48 9.24 7.77
C ALA A 9 30.06 9.47 7.19
N ASP A 10 29.68 10.73 6.94
CA ASP A 10 28.40 11.10 6.36
C ASP A 10 28.37 10.72 4.87
N PHE A 11 29.47 10.94 4.14
CA PHE A 11 29.58 10.55 2.72
C PHE A 11 29.44 9.04 2.50
N ALA A 12 30.09 8.24 3.35
CA ALA A 12 30.05 6.77 3.25
C ALA A 12 28.65 6.18 3.51
N THR A 13 27.72 6.95 4.08
CA THR A 13 26.33 6.51 4.29
C THR A 13 25.29 7.39 3.59
N ALA A 14 25.72 8.32 2.74
CA ALA A 14 24.84 9.28 2.05
C ALA A 14 23.78 8.59 1.17
N ILE A 15 24.11 7.43 0.58
CA ILE A 15 23.16 6.62 -0.20
C ILE A 15 21.99 6.05 0.64
N LEU A 16 22.19 5.93 1.96
CA LEU A 16 21.16 5.51 2.91
C LEU A 16 20.32 6.69 3.40
N GLU A 17 20.79 7.93 3.21
CA GLU A 17 20.02 9.10 3.59
C GLU A 17 18.79 9.24 2.68
N ARG A 18 17.65 9.45 3.32
CA ARG A 18 16.38 9.64 2.60
C ARG A 18 16.43 11.01 1.93
N LYS A 19 16.63 11.05 0.60
CA LYS A 19 16.50 12.29 -0.20
C LYS A 19 15.14 12.94 0.08
N LYS A 20 15.15 14.23 0.43
CA LYS A 20 13.94 15.07 0.50
C LYS A 20 13.40 15.19 -0.92
N ALA A 21 12.20 14.66 -1.15
CA ALA A 21 11.48 14.79 -2.40
C ALA A 21 10.03 15.13 -2.06
N PRO A 22 9.36 15.98 -2.86
CA PRO A 22 8.03 16.50 -2.54
C PRO A 22 6.98 15.40 -2.37
N ASN A 23 7.17 14.30 -3.09
CA ASN A 23 6.28 13.14 -3.10
C ASN A 23 6.64 12.06 -2.07
N ARG A 24 7.58 12.31 -1.16
CA ARG A 24 7.93 11.39 -0.07
C ARG A 24 7.34 11.88 1.23
N LEU A 25 6.39 11.11 1.74
CA LEU A 25 5.55 11.50 2.87
C LEU A 25 5.66 10.51 4.01
N VAL A 26 5.58 11.03 5.24
CA VAL A 26 5.63 10.24 6.47
C VAL A 26 4.24 9.64 6.74
N VAL A 27 4.19 8.34 6.97
CA VAL A 27 2.96 7.60 7.23
C VAL A 27 2.40 8.00 8.59
N ASP A 28 1.12 8.38 8.60
CA ASP A 28 0.34 8.74 9.80
C ASP A 28 -0.99 7.96 9.85
N GLU A 29 -1.63 7.95 11.02
CA GLU A 29 -2.87 7.20 11.23
C GLU A 29 -4.06 7.89 10.57
N ALA A 30 -4.93 7.12 9.92
CA ALA A 30 -6.14 7.63 9.30
C ALA A 30 -7.27 7.80 10.32
N ILE A 31 -8.11 8.82 10.10
CA ILE A 31 -9.35 9.03 10.86
C ILE A 31 -10.46 8.10 10.35
N ASN A 32 -10.51 7.88 9.03
CA ASN A 32 -11.46 6.97 8.38
C ASN A 32 -10.80 5.60 8.13
N ASP A 33 -11.57 4.52 8.34
CA ASP A 33 -11.12 3.13 8.18
C ASP A 33 -11.52 2.56 6.80
N ASP A 34 -11.33 3.33 5.73
CA ASP A 34 -11.56 2.86 4.36
C ASP A 34 -10.25 2.36 3.75
N ASN A 35 -10.25 1.11 3.25
CA ASN A 35 -9.07 0.42 2.72
C ASN A 35 -8.57 0.97 1.37
N SER A 36 -9.33 1.83 0.71
CA SER A 36 -9.02 2.36 -0.62
C SER A 36 -8.63 3.83 -0.58
N VAL A 37 -8.64 4.48 0.58
CA VAL A 37 -8.47 5.93 0.71
C VAL A 37 -7.19 6.27 1.46
N VAL A 38 -6.47 7.26 0.93
CA VAL A 38 -5.42 7.97 1.65
C VAL A 38 -5.71 9.46 1.67
N ALA A 39 -5.31 10.12 2.76
CA ALA A 39 -5.54 11.55 2.91
C ALA A 39 -4.23 12.35 2.93
N LEU A 40 -4.24 13.48 2.22
CA LEU A 40 -3.13 14.43 2.12
C LEU A 40 -3.62 15.84 2.49
N ASN A 41 -2.68 16.67 2.93
CA ASN A 41 -2.93 18.11 3.05
C ASN A 41 -3.22 18.74 1.68
N LEU A 42 -4.09 19.76 1.63
CA LEU A 42 -4.42 20.51 0.40
C LEU A 42 -3.17 21.07 -0.29
N ALA A 43 -2.28 21.75 0.44
CA ALA A 43 -1.06 22.33 -0.13
C ALA A 43 -0.14 21.25 -0.72
N LYS A 44 -0.11 20.06 -0.10
CA LYS A 44 0.65 18.93 -0.63
C LYS A 44 0.02 18.36 -1.90
N MET A 45 -1.30 18.30 -1.98
CA MET A 45 -2.00 17.88 -3.20
C MET A 45 -1.73 18.85 -4.35
N ASP A 46 -1.79 20.16 -4.11
CA ASP A 46 -1.48 21.19 -5.09
C ASP A 46 -0.03 21.09 -5.59
N GLU A 47 0.94 20.91 -4.67
CA GLU A 47 2.36 20.73 -5.01
C GLU A 47 2.59 19.49 -5.89
N LEU A 48 1.84 18.42 -5.65
CA LEU A 48 1.91 17.16 -6.41
C LEU A 48 0.97 17.13 -7.62
N GLN A 49 0.22 18.19 -7.88
CA GLN A 49 -0.79 18.29 -8.93
C GLN A 49 -1.84 17.16 -8.88
N LEU A 50 -2.24 16.78 -7.66
CA LEU A 50 -3.25 15.77 -7.40
C LEU A 50 -4.60 16.43 -7.12
N PHE A 51 -5.67 15.90 -7.71
CA PHE A 51 -7.02 16.33 -7.42
C PHE A 51 -7.73 15.36 -6.48
N ARG A 52 -8.78 15.86 -5.80
CA ARG A 52 -9.62 15.03 -4.95
C ARG A 52 -10.26 13.92 -5.79
N GLY A 53 -10.05 12.67 -5.37
CA GLY A 53 -10.56 11.49 -6.08
C GLY A 53 -9.57 10.90 -7.08
N ASP A 54 -8.40 11.52 -7.30
CA ASP A 54 -7.37 10.95 -8.15
C ASP A 54 -6.91 9.60 -7.63
N THR A 55 -6.57 8.72 -8.56
CA THR A 55 -5.96 7.44 -8.25
C THR A 55 -4.44 7.61 -8.16
N VAL A 56 -3.85 7.14 -7.07
CA VAL A 56 -2.42 7.28 -6.76
C VAL A 56 -1.78 5.91 -6.52
N LEU A 57 -0.56 5.75 -7.05
CA LEU A 57 0.31 4.61 -6.78
C LEU A 57 1.21 4.95 -5.60
N LEU A 58 1.08 4.18 -4.52
CA LEU A 58 1.89 4.29 -3.31
C LEU A 58 2.97 3.22 -3.35
N LYS A 59 4.23 3.61 -3.09
CA LYS A 59 5.35 2.66 -2.97
C LYS A 59 5.90 2.65 -1.56
N GLY A 60 5.96 1.46 -0.98
CA GLY A 60 6.40 1.18 0.38
C GLY A 60 7.76 0.47 0.42
N LYS A 61 7.90 -0.47 1.37
CA LYS A 61 9.12 -1.26 1.57
C LYS A 61 9.03 -2.60 0.83
N LYS A 62 10.15 -3.33 0.73
CA LYS A 62 10.21 -4.68 0.14
C LYS A 62 9.58 -4.75 -1.27
N ARG A 63 9.73 -3.68 -2.06
CA ARG A 63 9.14 -3.49 -3.40
C ARG A 63 7.61 -3.63 -3.45
N LYS A 64 6.93 -3.45 -2.31
CA LYS A 64 5.47 -3.44 -2.26
C LYS A 64 4.94 -2.06 -2.64
N ASP A 65 3.91 -2.07 -3.46
CA ASP A 65 3.14 -0.93 -3.88
C ASP A 65 1.65 -1.29 -3.92
N THR A 66 0.78 -0.29 -3.81
CA THR A 66 -0.68 -0.43 -3.88
C THR A 66 -1.28 0.83 -4.49
N VAL A 67 -2.53 0.74 -4.93
CA VAL A 67 -3.26 1.82 -5.56
C VAL A 67 -4.36 2.29 -4.63
N CYS A 68 -4.45 3.60 -4.40
CA CYS A 68 -5.46 4.21 -3.53
C CYS A 68 -6.07 5.44 -4.19
N ILE A 69 -7.19 5.90 -3.64
CA ILE A 69 -7.82 7.17 -3.97
C ILE A 69 -7.32 8.23 -2.98
N VAL A 70 -6.88 9.37 -3.48
CA VAL A 70 -6.44 10.48 -2.64
C VAL A 70 -7.61 11.43 -2.31
N LEU A 71 -7.75 11.76 -1.03
CA LEU A 71 -8.67 12.78 -0.53
C LEU A 71 -7.90 13.88 0.21
N ALA A 72 -8.48 15.08 0.21
CA ALA A 72 -7.96 16.19 0.99
C ALA A 72 -8.38 16.09 2.46
N ASP A 73 -7.44 16.36 3.36
CA ASP A 73 -7.66 16.51 4.81
C ASP A 73 -6.85 17.72 5.31
N GLU A 74 -7.54 18.80 5.68
CA GLU A 74 -6.94 20.04 6.19
C GLU A 74 -6.18 19.84 7.51
N ASN A 75 -6.55 18.81 8.28
CA ASN A 75 -5.90 18.49 9.55
C ASN A 75 -4.70 17.55 9.39
N CYS A 76 -4.42 17.10 8.17
CA CYS A 76 -3.21 16.36 7.85
C CYS A 76 -2.04 17.33 7.70
N GLU A 77 -0.90 17.04 8.31
CA GLU A 77 0.31 17.85 8.13
C GLU A 77 0.86 17.69 6.70
N GLU A 78 1.41 18.74 6.10
CA GLU A 78 1.89 18.73 4.71
C GLU A 78 2.92 17.63 4.41
N GLY A 79 3.77 17.28 5.37
CA GLY A 79 4.79 16.23 5.22
C GLY A 79 4.28 14.81 5.45
N LYS A 80 2.98 14.63 5.70
CA LYS A 80 2.38 13.36 6.11
C LYS A 80 1.36 12.84 5.10
N ILE A 81 1.10 11.55 5.20
CA ILE A 81 0.04 10.85 4.47
C ILE A 81 -0.69 9.94 5.45
N ARG A 82 -2.01 10.11 5.54
CA ARG A 82 -2.86 9.30 6.41
C ARG A 82 -3.39 8.10 5.66
N MET A 83 -3.21 6.91 6.25
CA MET A 83 -3.67 5.65 5.68
C MET A 83 -3.98 4.66 6.80
N ASN A 84 -4.97 3.79 6.60
CA ASN A 84 -5.39 2.83 7.62
C ASN A 84 -4.43 1.63 7.74
N LYS A 85 -4.71 0.74 8.69
CA LYS A 85 -3.87 -0.44 8.96
C LYS A 85 -3.73 -1.38 7.75
N VAL A 86 -4.77 -1.51 6.93
CA VAL A 86 -4.77 -2.39 5.74
C VAL A 86 -3.78 -1.88 4.70
N VAL A 87 -3.86 -0.59 4.32
CA VAL A 87 -2.94 0.01 3.35
C VAL A 87 -1.49 -0.07 3.85
N ARG A 88 -1.24 0.17 5.14
CA ARG A 88 0.11 0.03 5.73
C ARG A 88 0.64 -1.40 5.66
N LYS A 89 -0.21 -2.40 5.92
CA LYS A 89 0.14 -3.82 5.80
C LYS A 89 0.54 -4.15 4.37
N ASN A 90 -0.26 -3.75 3.38
CA ASN A 90 0.04 -3.97 1.96
C ASN A 90 1.38 -3.35 1.54
N LEU A 91 1.66 -2.12 2.00
CA LEU A 91 2.92 -1.42 1.74
C LEU A 91 4.12 -1.87 2.59
N ARG A 92 3.91 -2.77 3.56
CA ARG A 92 4.91 -3.23 4.55
C ARG A 92 5.57 -2.07 5.30
N VAL A 93 4.77 -1.09 5.73
CA VAL A 93 5.21 0.10 6.47
C VAL A 93 4.54 0.21 7.84
N ARG A 94 5.16 0.96 8.75
CA ARG A 94 4.62 1.33 10.07
C ARG A 94 4.38 2.84 10.13
N LEU A 95 3.71 3.29 11.19
CA LEU A 95 3.60 4.73 11.48
C LEU A 95 5.00 5.34 11.61
N GLY A 96 5.21 6.51 11.00
CA GLY A 96 6.52 7.17 10.94
C GLY A 96 7.46 6.70 9.83
N ASP A 97 7.13 5.61 9.12
CA ASP A 97 7.85 5.25 7.90
C ASP A 97 7.56 6.25 6.77
N VAL A 98 8.34 6.19 5.69
CA VAL A 98 8.17 7.07 4.53
C VAL A 98 7.76 6.24 3.33
N VAL A 99 6.69 6.66 2.67
CA VAL A 99 6.23 6.15 1.38
C VAL A 99 6.45 7.19 0.28
N SER A 100 6.42 6.76 -0.99
CA SER A 100 6.37 7.70 -2.12
C SER A 100 5.02 7.63 -2.82
N VAL A 101 4.45 8.79 -3.15
CA VAL A 101 3.18 8.95 -3.86
C VAL A 101 3.45 9.29 -5.33
N HIS A 102 2.71 8.69 -6.25
CA HIS A 102 2.77 8.97 -7.68
C HIS A 102 1.35 8.99 -8.25
N GLN A 103 1.06 9.88 -9.19
CA GLN A 103 -0.22 9.85 -9.89
C GLN A 103 -0.31 8.58 -10.75
N CYS A 104 -1.50 7.96 -10.80
CA CYS A 104 -1.74 6.73 -11.55
C CYS A 104 -2.93 6.93 -12.50
N THR A 105 -2.68 7.53 -13.67
CA THR A 105 -3.72 7.92 -14.64
C THR A 105 -4.12 6.79 -15.59
N ASP A 106 -3.39 5.69 -15.59
CA ASP A 106 -3.50 4.57 -16.51
C ASP A 106 -4.39 3.42 -16.00
N VAL A 107 -4.89 3.53 -14.77
CA VAL A 107 -5.79 2.54 -14.15
C VAL A 107 -7.07 2.36 -14.97
N LYS A 108 -7.36 1.11 -15.31
CA LYS A 108 -8.54 0.70 -16.08
C LYS A 108 -9.58 0.06 -15.19
N TYR A 109 -10.83 0.03 -15.66
CA TYR A 109 -11.85 -0.83 -15.06
C TYR A 109 -11.50 -2.30 -15.26
N GLY A 110 -11.65 -3.07 -14.20
CA GLY A 110 -11.39 -4.51 -14.20
C GLY A 110 -12.46 -5.22 -15.02
N LYS A 111 -12.03 -6.15 -15.87
CA LYS A 111 -12.92 -7.16 -16.44
C LYS A 111 -13.22 -8.23 -15.40
N ARG A 112 -12.17 -8.69 -14.71
CA ARG A 112 -12.22 -9.78 -13.75
C ARG A 112 -11.27 -9.55 -12.60
N VAL A 113 -11.69 -9.94 -11.39
CA VAL A 113 -10.82 -9.97 -10.21
C VAL A 113 -11.05 -11.29 -9.48
N HIS A 114 -9.97 -11.97 -9.12
CA HIS A 114 -10.03 -13.19 -8.31
C HIS A 114 -9.51 -12.89 -6.91
N VAL A 115 -10.35 -13.13 -5.90
CA VAL A 115 -10.02 -12.95 -4.49
C VAL A 115 -10.24 -14.25 -3.74
N LEU A 116 -9.38 -14.56 -2.78
CA LEU A 116 -9.56 -15.72 -1.91
C LEU A 116 -9.54 -15.28 -0.44
N PRO A 117 -10.40 -15.88 0.40
CA PRO A 117 -10.38 -15.61 1.83
C PRO A 117 -9.17 -16.25 2.50
N PHE A 118 -8.74 -15.70 3.64
CA PHE A 118 -7.85 -16.42 4.55
C PHE A 118 -8.65 -17.45 5.37
N GLY A 119 -8.14 -18.69 5.45
CA GLY A 119 -8.84 -19.82 6.08
C GLY A 119 -9.26 -19.56 7.52
N ASP A 120 -8.39 -18.93 8.30
CA ASP A 120 -8.64 -18.55 9.70
C ASP A 120 -9.78 -17.54 9.87
N SER A 121 -10.01 -16.69 8.87
CA SER A 121 -11.03 -15.64 8.91
C SER A 121 -12.44 -16.12 8.52
N ILE A 122 -12.55 -17.33 7.94
CA ILE A 122 -13.82 -17.92 7.52
C ILE A 122 -14.28 -19.08 8.40
N GLU A 123 -13.57 -19.40 9.49
CA GLU A 123 -13.97 -20.45 10.42
C GLU A 123 -15.35 -20.16 11.05
N GLY A 124 -16.30 -21.06 10.80
CA GLY A 124 -17.69 -20.92 11.24
C GLY A 124 -18.49 -19.82 10.51
N VAL A 125 -17.96 -19.24 9.43
CA VAL A 125 -18.73 -18.41 8.51
C VAL A 125 -19.63 -19.32 7.67
N THR A 126 -20.90 -18.94 7.55
CA THR A 126 -21.89 -19.67 6.75
C THR A 126 -22.49 -18.72 5.71
N GLY A 127 -22.92 -19.28 4.59
CA GLY A 127 -23.48 -18.51 3.48
C GLY A 127 -22.47 -18.18 2.38
N ASN A 128 -22.94 -17.45 1.38
CA ASN A 128 -22.14 -17.09 0.21
C ASN A 128 -21.25 -15.87 0.53
N LEU A 129 -19.92 -16.05 0.40
CA LEU A 129 -18.94 -14.99 0.69
C LEU A 129 -19.10 -13.76 -0.21
N PHE A 130 -19.49 -13.98 -1.47
CA PHE A 130 -19.71 -12.90 -2.41
C PHE A 130 -20.88 -12.01 -1.99
N ASP A 131 -22.06 -12.58 -1.75
CA ASP A 131 -23.24 -11.79 -1.41
C ASP A 131 -23.14 -11.09 -0.05
N VAL A 132 -22.51 -11.73 0.93
CA VAL A 132 -22.45 -11.22 2.31
C VAL A 132 -21.30 -10.22 2.51
N TYR A 133 -20.16 -10.42 1.84
CA TYR A 133 -18.95 -9.62 2.08
C TYR A 133 -18.50 -8.83 0.86
N LEU A 134 -18.26 -9.48 -0.29
CA LEU A 134 -17.60 -8.83 -1.42
C LEU A 134 -18.52 -7.86 -2.15
N LYS A 135 -19.78 -8.25 -2.39
CA LYS A 135 -20.76 -7.41 -3.08
C LYS A 135 -20.99 -6.11 -2.31
N PRO A 136 -21.34 -6.10 -1.00
CA PRO A 136 -21.45 -4.85 -0.24
C PRO A 136 -20.15 -4.04 -0.17
N TYR A 137 -18.99 -4.71 -0.17
CA TYR A 137 -17.69 -4.05 -0.12
C TYR A 137 -17.35 -3.28 -1.41
N PHE A 138 -17.70 -3.83 -2.58
CA PHE A 138 -17.40 -3.25 -3.90
C PHE A 138 -18.56 -2.47 -4.53
N LEU A 139 -19.80 -2.65 -4.06
CA LEU A 139 -20.99 -2.03 -4.65
C LEU A 139 -20.86 -0.51 -4.71
N GLU A 140 -20.87 0.03 -5.94
CA GLU A 140 -20.79 1.47 -6.27
C GLU A 140 -19.59 2.22 -5.66
N ALA A 141 -18.58 1.50 -5.18
CA ALA A 141 -17.43 2.08 -4.50
C ALA A 141 -16.25 2.39 -5.42
N TYR A 142 -16.22 1.81 -6.64
CA TYR A 142 -15.15 2.00 -7.63
C TYR A 142 -13.74 1.83 -7.02
N ARG A 143 -13.57 0.81 -6.17
CA ARG A 143 -12.35 0.62 -5.40
C ARG A 143 -11.20 0.19 -6.31
N PRO A 144 -10.04 0.87 -6.28
CA PRO A 144 -8.83 0.33 -6.87
C PRO A 144 -8.36 -0.89 -6.06
N VAL A 145 -7.93 -1.92 -6.77
CA VAL A 145 -7.33 -3.13 -6.20
C VAL A 145 -6.06 -3.48 -6.96
N ARG A 146 -5.08 -4.06 -6.26
CA ARG A 146 -3.85 -4.55 -6.85
C ARG A 146 -3.64 -6.02 -6.49
N LYS A 147 -3.10 -6.79 -7.44
CA LYS A 147 -2.69 -8.17 -7.20
C LYS A 147 -1.74 -8.25 -6.00
N GLY A 148 -2.06 -9.15 -5.07
CA GLY A 148 -1.31 -9.37 -3.83
C GLY A 148 -1.77 -8.54 -2.63
N ASP A 149 -2.65 -7.56 -2.81
CA ASP A 149 -3.22 -6.80 -1.68
C ASP A 149 -4.11 -7.69 -0.82
N THR A 150 -4.08 -7.46 0.49
CA THR A 150 -5.10 -7.98 1.40
C THR A 150 -6.05 -6.87 1.83
N PHE A 151 -7.30 -7.23 2.12
CA PHE A 151 -8.31 -6.31 2.62
C PHE A 151 -9.30 -6.98 3.55
N LEU A 152 -9.86 -6.21 4.47
CA LEU A 152 -10.89 -6.65 5.39
C LEU A 152 -12.26 -6.22 4.87
N ALA A 153 -13.15 -7.17 4.57
CA ALA A 153 -14.55 -6.90 4.27
C ALA A 153 -15.41 -7.26 5.49
N ARG A 154 -16.38 -6.39 5.82
CA ARG A 154 -17.27 -6.59 6.97
C ARG A 154 -18.65 -7.03 6.49
N GLY A 155 -19.17 -8.12 7.07
CA GLY A 155 -20.49 -8.67 6.78
C GLY A 155 -21.17 -9.08 8.08
N GLY A 156 -22.27 -8.41 8.43
CA GLY A 156 -22.93 -8.59 9.73
C GLY A 156 -22.00 -8.23 10.90
N MET A 157 -21.80 -9.17 11.84
CA MET A 157 -20.94 -8.97 13.03
C MET A 157 -19.50 -9.48 12.85
N ARG A 158 -19.15 -10.04 11.70
CA ARG A 158 -17.83 -10.64 11.44
C ARG A 158 -17.12 -9.93 10.28
N GLY A 159 -15.80 -9.88 10.35
CA GLY A 159 -14.93 -9.45 9.25
C GLY A 159 -14.21 -10.65 8.66
N VAL A 160 -14.13 -10.69 7.33
CA VAL A 160 -13.38 -11.71 6.58
C VAL A 160 -12.24 -11.00 5.85
N GLU A 161 -11.03 -11.53 5.98
CA GLU A 161 -9.87 -11.00 5.26
C GLU A 161 -9.74 -11.76 3.93
N PHE A 162 -9.57 -10.99 2.87
CA PHE A 162 -9.38 -11.51 1.52
C PHE A 162 -8.02 -11.07 1.00
N LYS A 163 -7.45 -11.86 0.07
CA LYS A 163 -6.31 -11.49 -0.76
C LYS A 163 -6.74 -11.42 -2.21
N VAL A 164 -6.29 -10.39 -2.93
CA VAL A 164 -6.40 -10.31 -4.38
C VAL A 164 -5.35 -11.22 -5.00
N VAL A 165 -5.81 -12.32 -5.62
CA VAL A 165 -4.94 -13.33 -6.24
C VAL A 165 -4.58 -12.93 -7.66
N GLU A 166 -5.55 -12.42 -8.41
CA GLU A 166 -5.37 -12.02 -9.81
C GLU A 166 -6.28 -10.84 -10.18
N THR A 167 -5.82 -10.00 -11.11
CA THR A 167 -6.62 -8.94 -11.72
C THR A 167 -6.48 -8.98 -13.24
N ASP A 168 -7.57 -8.71 -13.95
CA ASP A 168 -7.57 -8.47 -15.40
C ASP A 168 -8.22 -7.10 -15.67
N PRO A 169 -7.44 -6.09 -16.10
CA PRO A 169 -6.02 -6.15 -16.44
C PRO A 169 -5.10 -6.27 -15.21
N ALA A 170 -3.94 -6.90 -15.42
CA ALA A 170 -2.84 -6.91 -14.46
C ALA A 170 -2.06 -5.58 -14.53
N GLU A 171 -1.44 -5.11 -13.45
CA GLU A 171 -1.37 -5.69 -12.11
C GLU A 171 -2.37 -5.06 -11.10
N TYR A 172 -3.12 -4.04 -11.54
CA TYR A 172 -4.14 -3.35 -10.76
C TYR A 172 -5.29 -2.91 -11.67
N CYS A 173 -6.48 -2.75 -11.09
CA CYS A 173 -7.67 -2.23 -11.78
C CYS A 173 -8.65 -1.60 -10.79
N ILE A 174 -9.63 -0.86 -11.30
CA ILE A 174 -10.80 -0.42 -10.52
C ILE A 174 -11.90 -1.46 -10.65
N VAL A 175 -12.43 -1.92 -9.52
CA VAL A 175 -13.61 -2.80 -9.49
C VAL A 175 -14.85 -1.95 -9.76
N ALA A 176 -15.40 -2.08 -10.97
CA ALA A 176 -16.59 -1.40 -11.46
C ALA A 176 -17.82 -2.35 -11.38
N PRO A 177 -19.05 -1.85 -11.58
CA PRO A 177 -20.26 -2.68 -11.51
C PRO A 177 -20.29 -3.86 -12.50
N ASP A 178 -19.56 -3.76 -13.61
CA ASP A 178 -19.43 -4.78 -14.66
C ASP A 178 -18.23 -5.72 -14.45
N THR A 179 -17.39 -5.48 -13.43
CA THR A 179 -16.27 -6.37 -13.10
C THR A 179 -16.78 -7.68 -12.52
N GLU A 180 -16.40 -8.81 -13.13
CA GLU A 180 -16.68 -10.14 -12.59
C GLU A 180 -15.75 -10.44 -11.41
N ILE A 181 -16.32 -10.70 -10.23
CA ILE A 181 -15.54 -11.01 -9.03
C ILE A 181 -15.66 -12.51 -8.74
N PHE A 182 -14.54 -13.20 -8.84
CA PHE A 182 -14.42 -14.62 -8.50
C PHE A 182 -13.94 -14.75 -7.05
N CYS A 183 -14.58 -15.63 -6.29
CA CYS A 183 -14.16 -15.96 -4.92
C CYS A 183 -14.11 -17.46 -4.63
N GLU A 184 -14.03 -18.27 -5.69
CA GLU A 184 -13.97 -19.73 -5.62
C GLU A 184 -12.51 -20.20 -5.60
N GLY A 185 -12.22 -21.22 -4.79
CA GLY A 185 -10.88 -21.81 -4.64
C GLY A 185 -10.58 -22.24 -3.21
N GLU A 186 -9.41 -22.83 -3.01
CA GLU A 186 -8.94 -23.18 -1.66
C GLU A 186 -8.62 -21.90 -0.85
N PRO A 187 -9.08 -21.78 0.40
CA PRO A 187 -8.72 -20.65 1.26
C PRO A 187 -7.21 -20.54 1.45
N ILE A 188 -6.73 -19.31 1.59
CA ILE A 188 -5.30 -19.04 1.78
C ILE A 188 -4.92 -19.33 3.23
N ASN A 189 -3.83 -20.09 3.39
CA ASN A 189 -3.20 -20.26 4.70
C ASN A 189 -2.37 -19.02 5.04
N ARG A 190 -2.72 -18.36 6.17
CA ARG A 190 -2.03 -17.16 6.64
C ARG A 190 -0.57 -17.41 6.97
N GLU A 191 -0.26 -18.54 7.60
CA GLU A 191 1.11 -18.86 8.02
C GLU A 191 2.05 -18.99 6.83
N ASP A 192 1.57 -19.56 5.72
CA ASP A 192 2.34 -19.67 4.49
C ASP A 192 2.58 -18.30 3.85
N GLU A 193 1.57 -17.43 3.85
CA GLU A 193 1.70 -16.07 3.32
C GLU A 193 2.65 -15.20 4.16
N GLU A 194 2.56 -15.27 5.49
CA GLU A 194 3.43 -14.52 6.39
C GLU A 194 4.86 -15.06 6.40
N ARG A 195 5.05 -16.36 6.20
CA ARG A 195 6.39 -16.94 6.02
C ARG A 195 7.07 -16.45 4.73
N LEU A 196 6.28 -16.12 3.71
CA LEU A 196 6.76 -15.49 2.48
C LEU A 196 7.06 -13.99 2.65
N ASP A 197 6.82 -13.39 3.83
CA ASP A 197 7.29 -12.03 4.08
C ASP A 197 8.82 -11.99 4.12
N ASP A 198 9.41 -11.65 2.96
CA ASP A 198 10.86 -11.60 2.73
C ASP A 198 11.59 -10.75 3.77
N VAL A 199 12.82 -11.13 4.12
CA VAL A 199 13.72 -10.31 4.95
C VAL A 199 14.05 -9.00 4.23
N GLY A 200 13.84 -7.87 4.90
CA GLY A 200 14.16 -6.54 4.39
C GLY A 200 15.39 -5.93 5.05
N TYR A 201 15.81 -4.76 4.56
CA TYR A 201 16.96 -4.04 5.12
C TYR A 201 16.78 -3.60 6.57
N ASP A 202 15.54 -3.39 7.01
CA ASP A 202 15.25 -3.03 8.40
C ASP A 202 15.40 -4.21 9.36
N ASP A 203 15.42 -5.44 8.84
CA ASP A 203 15.55 -6.67 9.62
C ASP A 203 17.04 -7.01 9.90
N VAL A 204 17.99 -6.26 9.31
CA VAL A 204 19.44 -6.49 9.43
C VAL A 204 20.12 -5.39 10.25
N GLY A 205 20.35 -5.65 11.55
CA GLY A 205 20.97 -4.72 12.49
C GLY A 205 22.50 -4.67 12.42
N GLY A 206 23.09 -3.54 12.84
CA GLY A 206 24.55 -3.42 13.09
C GLY A 206 25.45 -3.28 11.86
N VAL A 207 24.92 -3.37 10.64
CA VAL A 207 25.71 -3.42 9.38
C VAL A 207 25.49 -2.21 8.47
N ARG A 208 25.13 -1.04 9.02
CA ARG A 208 24.77 0.16 8.24
C ARG A 208 25.80 0.54 7.16
N LYS A 209 27.10 0.48 7.46
CA LYS A 209 28.15 0.84 6.49
C LYS A 209 28.23 -0.16 5.34
N GLN A 210 28.13 -1.45 5.63
CA GLN A 210 28.12 -2.53 4.66
C GLN A 210 26.88 -2.46 3.77
N MET A 211 25.72 -2.11 4.33
CA MET A 211 24.51 -1.87 3.55
C MET A 211 24.67 -0.73 2.55
N ALA A 212 25.33 0.36 2.92
CA ALA A 212 25.61 1.45 2.01
C ALA A 212 26.46 0.99 0.81
N GLN A 213 27.52 0.23 1.08
CA GLN A 213 28.42 -0.32 0.06
C GLN A 213 27.69 -1.28 -0.90
N ILE A 214 26.85 -2.18 -0.38
CA ILE A 214 26.07 -3.10 -1.23
C ILE A 214 25.14 -2.31 -2.15
N ARG A 215 24.45 -1.29 -1.63
CA ARG A 215 23.54 -0.47 -2.46
C ARG A 215 24.29 0.33 -3.52
N GLU A 216 25.49 0.81 -3.21
CA GLU A 216 26.33 1.55 -4.15
C GLU A 216 26.89 0.65 -5.26
N LEU A 217 27.35 -0.56 -4.92
CA LEU A 217 28.00 -1.48 -5.87
C LEU A 217 27.01 -2.31 -6.68
N VAL A 218 25.82 -2.58 -6.14
CA VAL A 218 24.86 -3.53 -6.74
C VAL A 218 23.57 -2.84 -7.19
N GLU A 219 22.88 -2.11 -6.30
CA GLU A 219 21.57 -1.51 -6.66
C GLU A 219 21.71 -0.29 -7.58
N LEU A 220 22.70 0.56 -7.33
CA LEU A 220 22.85 1.83 -8.05
C LEU A 220 23.16 1.66 -9.56
N PRO A 221 24.04 0.73 -10.00
CA PRO A 221 24.31 0.53 -11.43
C PRO A 221 23.15 -0.10 -12.21
N LEU A 222 22.23 -0.77 -11.52
CA LEU A 222 21.08 -1.47 -12.12
C LEU A 222 19.83 -0.58 -12.22
N ARG A 223 19.87 0.62 -11.65
CA ARG A 223 18.74 1.54 -11.52
C ARG A 223 18.81 2.65 -12.56
#